data_AF-A0A1F4RMZ7-F1
#
_entry.id   AF-A0A1F4RMZ7-F1
#
_cell.length_a   1.000
_cell.length_b   1.000
_cell.length_c   1.000
_cell.angle_alpha   90.00
_cell.angle_beta   90.00
_cell.angle_gamma   90.00
#
_symmetry.space_group_name_H-M   'P 1'
#
loop_
_entity.id
_entity.type
_entity.pdbx_description
1 polymer ?
#
loop_
_entity_poly.entity_id
_entity_poly.type
_entity_poly.pdbx_seq_one_letter_code
_entity_poly.pdbx_strand_id
1 'polypeptide(L)'
;MAQAVQALFPGVKLGIGPAIENGFYYDFDMPEQLTPEDLPKIEKKMKEIIMANQKFERTEMSKEEALKLMEERGEKYKIELLHEIEDEKVSFYKSGAFIDLCRGPHIDHTGHIKAFKLLSIAGAYWHGIETNPMMQRIYGVAFENKADLASHLNNFEEAKKRDHRKLGKELDLFSIHEEAGTGFVYYHPKGAMVKNIIESFLKEENLKRGYEFVSIPHIAKIDLWNTSGHTNYYKENMYFMEIDQQDYVVKPMNCPGHILIYKRKLNSYRDLPVRYFELGTVYRYEKSGVLHGLLRVRGFTQDDAHIFCRIDQLEKEILDVLEFVNYIMKVFGFEYEVNLSTRPE
;
A
#
# COMPACT_ATOMS: atom_id res chain seq x y z
N MET A 1 -1.42 -21.54 12.90
CA MET A 1 -2.76 -21.03 12.50
C MET A 1 -3.43 -21.97 11.51
N ALA A 2 -2.81 -22.25 10.35
CA ALA A 2 -3.39 -23.12 9.32
C ALA A 2 -3.90 -24.48 9.84
N GLN A 3 -3.11 -25.19 10.65
CA GLN A 3 -3.55 -26.44 11.30
C GLN A 3 -4.85 -26.30 12.12
N ALA A 4 -5.01 -25.19 12.83
CA ALA A 4 -6.20 -24.95 13.65
C ALA A 4 -7.44 -24.69 12.78
N VAL A 5 -7.27 -23.94 11.69
CA VAL A 5 -8.35 -23.68 10.72
C VAL A 5 -8.75 -24.97 10.03
N GLN A 6 -7.80 -25.78 9.54
CA GLN A 6 -8.09 -27.06 8.90
C GLN A 6 -8.79 -28.07 9.83
N ALA A 7 -8.49 -28.01 11.14
CA ALA A 7 -9.15 -28.84 12.15
C ALA A 7 -10.58 -28.37 12.48
N LEU A 8 -10.87 -27.07 12.39
CA LEU A 8 -12.20 -26.50 12.67
C LEU A 8 -13.12 -26.51 11.45
N PHE A 9 -12.54 -26.35 10.25
CA PHE A 9 -13.26 -26.22 8.99
C PHE A 9 -12.77 -27.28 7.99
N PRO A 10 -13.30 -28.51 8.05
CA PRO A 10 -12.93 -29.57 7.12
C PRO A 10 -13.18 -29.16 5.68
N GLY A 11 -12.21 -29.41 4.79
CA GLY A 11 -12.33 -29.09 3.36
C GLY A 11 -11.75 -27.73 2.95
N VAL A 12 -11.31 -26.90 3.90
CA VAL A 12 -10.54 -25.66 3.60
C VAL A 12 -9.28 -25.99 2.79
N LYS A 13 -8.99 -25.16 1.79
CA LYS A 13 -7.75 -25.22 1.00
C LYS A 13 -6.78 -24.15 1.44
N LEU A 14 -5.51 -24.52 1.59
CA LEU A 14 -4.48 -23.66 2.14
C LEU A 14 -3.74 -22.92 1.03
N GLY A 15 -3.74 -21.59 1.11
CA GLY A 15 -2.94 -20.73 0.23
C GLY A 15 -1.54 -20.46 0.79
N ILE A 16 -1.17 -19.18 0.78
CA ILE A 16 0.13 -18.67 1.24
C ILE A 16 -0.03 -18.06 2.63
N GLY A 17 0.99 -18.23 3.48
CA GLY A 17 1.01 -17.63 4.81
C GLY A 17 2.41 -17.22 5.26
N PRO A 18 2.92 -16.07 4.79
CA PRO A 18 4.26 -15.62 5.10
C PRO A 18 4.28 -14.84 6.43
N ALA A 19 5.48 -14.71 7.00
CA ALA A 19 5.75 -13.68 7.99
C ALA A 19 5.82 -12.30 7.30
N ILE A 20 5.36 -11.27 8.00
CA ILE A 20 5.45 -9.86 7.60
C ILE A 20 6.09 -9.07 8.74
N GLU A 21 6.56 -7.86 8.48
CA GLU A 21 7.28 -7.01 9.46
C GLU A 21 6.61 -6.97 10.84
N ASN A 22 5.27 -6.87 10.86
CA ASN A 22 4.48 -6.77 12.07
C ASN A 22 3.57 -7.98 12.30
N GLY A 23 4.01 -9.21 11.97
CA GLY A 23 3.28 -10.43 12.28
C GLY A 23 3.28 -11.47 11.16
N PHE A 24 2.12 -12.05 10.88
CA PHE A 24 1.93 -13.03 9.82
C PHE A 24 0.49 -12.96 9.31
N TYR A 25 0.26 -13.54 8.14
CA TYR A 25 -1.09 -13.84 7.68
C TYR A 25 -1.15 -15.26 7.11
N TYR A 26 -2.36 -15.73 6.79
CA TYR A 26 -2.55 -16.94 6.02
C TYR A 26 -3.85 -16.84 5.21
N ASP A 27 -3.78 -17.26 3.95
CA ASP A 27 -4.91 -17.27 3.01
C ASP A 27 -5.62 -18.62 2.99
N PHE A 28 -6.95 -18.57 3.09
CA PHE A 28 -7.82 -19.74 3.11
C PHE A 28 -8.87 -19.64 2.01
N ASP A 29 -9.00 -20.70 1.21
CA ASP A 29 -10.14 -20.87 0.31
C ASP A 29 -11.12 -21.84 0.96
N MET A 30 -12.27 -21.31 1.33
CA MET A 30 -13.36 -22.03 1.95
C MET A 30 -14.69 -21.35 1.62
N PRO A 31 -15.77 -22.13 1.46
CA PRO A 31 -17.08 -21.59 1.10
C PRO A 31 -17.73 -20.78 2.23
N GLU A 32 -17.43 -21.11 3.49
CA GLU A 32 -17.97 -20.40 4.64
C GLU A 32 -17.19 -19.10 4.90
N GLN A 33 -17.89 -17.97 5.01
CA GLN A 33 -17.26 -16.70 5.33
C GLN A 33 -16.91 -16.62 6.83
N LEU A 34 -15.62 -16.43 7.12
CA LEU A 34 -15.11 -16.21 8.46
C LEU A 34 -15.59 -14.86 8.99
N THR A 35 -16.00 -14.87 10.25
CA THR A 35 -16.44 -13.68 10.97
C THR A 35 -15.48 -13.35 12.10
N PRO A 36 -15.48 -12.11 12.64
CA PRO A 36 -14.67 -11.76 13.81
C PRO A 36 -14.91 -12.69 15.03
N GLU A 37 -16.08 -13.32 15.12
CA GLU A 37 -16.46 -14.26 16.18
C GLU A 37 -15.77 -15.64 16.05
N ASP A 38 -15.22 -15.94 14.88
CA ASP A 38 -14.46 -17.17 14.65
C ASP A 38 -13.01 -17.06 15.10
N LEU A 39 -12.45 -15.83 15.15
CA LEU A 39 -11.07 -15.61 15.60
C LEU A 39 -10.82 -16.15 17.02
N PRO A 40 -11.67 -15.91 18.04
CA PRO A 40 -11.52 -16.53 19.35
C PRO A 40 -11.59 -18.07 19.33
N LYS A 41 -12.40 -18.66 18.44
CA LYS A 41 -12.52 -20.13 18.30
C LYS A 41 -11.23 -20.71 17.72
N ILE A 42 -10.69 -20.07 16.68
CA ILE A 42 -9.41 -20.45 16.05
C ILE A 42 -8.27 -20.27 17.05
N GLU A 43 -8.21 -19.17 17.80
CA GLU A 43 -7.22 -18.95 18.85
C GLU A 43 -7.27 -20.04 19.93
N LYS A 44 -8.48 -20.43 20.36
CA LYS A 44 -8.66 -21.54 21.32
C LYS A 44 -8.09 -22.84 20.75
N LYS A 45 -8.39 -23.16 19.48
CA LYS A 45 -7.86 -24.37 18.85
C LYS A 45 -6.34 -24.33 18.68
N MET A 46 -5.77 -23.16 18.35
CA MET A 46 -4.32 -22.97 18.32
C MET A 46 -3.68 -23.24 19.70
N LYS A 47 -4.29 -22.76 20.80
CA LYS A 47 -3.82 -23.04 22.16
C LYS A 47 -3.85 -24.53 22.49
N GLU A 48 -4.93 -25.24 22.11
CA GLU A 48 -5.02 -26.70 22.29
C GLU A 48 -3.87 -27.44 21.58
N ILE A 49 -3.55 -27.06 20.34
CA ILE A 49 -2.45 -27.63 19.56
C ILE A 49 -1.10 -27.34 20.22
N ILE A 50 -0.89 -26.10 20.69
CA ILE A 50 0.33 -25.69 21.38
C ILE A 50 0.53 -26.48 22.68
N MET A 51 -0.54 -26.71 23.44
CA MET A 51 -0.50 -27.53 24.66
C MET A 51 -0.16 -28.99 24.39
N ALA A 52 -0.47 -29.52 23.19
CA ALA A 52 -0.09 -30.86 22.78
C ALA A 52 1.42 -30.99 22.46
N ASN A 53 2.17 -29.88 22.44
CA ASN A 53 3.61 -29.83 22.28
C ASN A 53 4.15 -30.63 21.07
N GLN A 54 3.43 -30.57 19.96
CA GLN A 54 3.77 -31.26 18.71
C GLN A 54 5.12 -30.77 18.18
N LYS A 55 5.98 -31.71 17.75
CA LYS A 55 7.25 -31.41 17.07
C LYS A 55 7.01 -30.98 15.63
N PHE A 56 7.82 -30.04 15.15
CA PHE A 56 7.89 -29.71 13.74
C PHE A 56 8.96 -30.58 13.07
N GLU A 57 8.52 -31.48 12.20
CA GLU A 57 9.40 -32.38 11.45
C GLU A 57 9.55 -31.86 10.03
N ARG A 58 10.78 -31.47 9.66
CA ARG A 58 11.11 -31.08 8.28
C ARG A 58 11.39 -32.33 7.46
N THR A 59 10.64 -32.51 6.39
CA THR A 59 10.89 -33.56 5.38
C THR A 59 11.21 -32.90 4.05
N GLU A 60 12.19 -33.44 3.33
CA GLU A 60 12.45 -33.08 1.94
C GLU A 60 11.97 -34.20 1.04
N MET A 61 11.37 -33.85 -0.08
CA MET A 61 10.95 -34.79 -1.11
C MET A 61 11.15 -34.18 -2.49
N SER A 62 11.17 -35.03 -3.51
CA SER A 62 11.23 -34.56 -4.90
C SER A 62 9.95 -33.80 -5.26
N LYS A 63 10.05 -32.88 -6.23
CA LYS A 63 8.89 -32.15 -6.75
C LYS A 63 7.79 -33.09 -7.27
N GLU A 64 8.15 -34.23 -7.86
CA GLU A 64 7.18 -35.24 -8.33
C GLU A 64 6.42 -35.91 -7.18
N GLU A 65 7.11 -36.29 -6.10
CA GLU A 65 6.47 -36.86 -4.90
C GLU A 65 5.59 -35.83 -4.20
N ALA A 66 6.05 -34.57 -4.14
CA ALA A 66 5.30 -33.46 -3.58
C ALA A 66 3.99 -33.21 -4.33
N LEU A 67 4.02 -33.24 -5.68
CA LEU A 67 2.84 -33.06 -6.51
C LEU A 67 1.80 -34.16 -6.24
N LYS A 68 2.22 -35.43 -6.24
CA LYS A 68 1.33 -36.56 -5.93
C LYS A 68 0.70 -36.44 -4.54
N LEU A 69 1.50 -36.08 -3.53
CA LEU A 69 1.01 -35.90 -2.17
C LEU A 69 -0.01 -34.76 -2.04
N MET A 70 0.21 -33.64 -2.74
CA MET A 70 -0.74 -32.51 -2.73
C MET A 70 -2.00 -32.82 -3.55
N GLU A 71 -1.91 -33.59 -4.63
CA GLU A 71 -3.05 -34.09 -5.41
C GLU A 71 -3.94 -35.02 -4.59
N GLU A 72 -3.37 -36.00 -3.89
CA GLU A 72 -4.12 -36.92 -3.01
C GLU A 72 -4.87 -36.18 -1.89
N ARG A 73 -4.30 -35.06 -1.42
CA ARG A 73 -4.90 -34.19 -0.40
C ARG A 73 -5.82 -33.12 -0.99
N GLY A 74 -5.86 -33.00 -2.32
CA GLY A 74 -6.61 -32.00 -3.06
C GLY A 74 -6.21 -30.56 -2.76
N GLU A 75 -4.95 -30.28 -2.42
CA GLU A 75 -4.45 -28.94 -2.08
C GLU A 75 -4.04 -28.18 -3.36
N LYS A 76 -5.03 -27.76 -4.16
CA LYS A 76 -4.84 -27.15 -5.49
C LYS A 76 -3.82 -26.00 -5.52
N TYR A 77 -3.86 -25.11 -4.52
CA TYR A 77 -2.95 -23.95 -4.46
C TYR A 77 -1.50 -24.34 -4.18
N LYS A 78 -1.28 -25.42 -3.44
CA LYS A 78 0.06 -25.94 -3.20
C LYS A 78 0.63 -26.60 -4.45
N ILE A 79 -0.21 -27.22 -5.29
CA ILE A 79 0.18 -27.74 -6.60
C ILE A 79 0.64 -26.60 -7.51
N GLU A 80 -0.11 -25.50 -7.57
CA GLU A 80 0.28 -24.30 -8.34
C GLU A 80 1.63 -23.75 -7.88
N LEU A 81 1.81 -23.56 -6.57
CA LEU A 81 3.10 -23.12 -5.99
C LEU A 81 4.25 -24.08 -6.32
N LEU A 82 4.01 -25.39 -6.31
CA LEU A 82 5.04 -26.36 -6.68
C LEU A 82 5.48 -26.17 -8.12
N HIS A 83 4.56 -25.89 -9.06
CA HIS A 83 4.93 -25.64 -10.45
C HIS A 83 5.84 -24.42 -10.61
N GLU A 84 5.63 -23.37 -9.82
CA GLU A 84 6.43 -22.13 -9.83
C GLU A 84 7.82 -22.29 -9.21
N ILE A 85 8.02 -23.26 -8.33
CA ILE A 85 9.33 -23.51 -7.70
C ILE A 85 10.27 -24.17 -8.72
N GLU A 86 11.41 -23.55 -9.01
CA GLU A 86 12.42 -24.09 -9.93
C GLU A 86 13.22 -25.26 -9.33
N ASP A 87 13.34 -25.32 -8.00
CA ASP A 87 14.11 -26.35 -7.30
C ASP A 87 13.52 -27.77 -7.51
N GLU A 88 14.39 -28.75 -7.74
CA GLU A 88 14.00 -30.16 -7.90
C GLU A 88 13.52 -30.80 -6.58
N LYS A 89 13.94 -30.25 -5.45
CA LYS A 89 13.57 -30.69 -4.10
C LYS A 89 12.86 -29.59 -3.35
N VAL A 90 11.80 -29.97 -2.67
CA VAL A 90 10.99 -29.06 -1.85
C VAL A 90 10.89 -29.59 -0.43
N SER A 91 10.73 -28.68 0.53
CA SER A 91 10.58 -29.03 1.94
C SER A 91 9.15 -28.89 2.42
N PHE A 92 8.75 -29.82 3.26
CA PHE A 92 7.50 -29.83 3.99
C PHE A 92 7.77 -29.81 5.48
N TYR A 93 6.86 -29.19 6.22
CA TYR A 93 6.86 -29.23 7.68
C TYR A 93 5.63 -29.97 8.16
N LYS A 94 5.85 -31.00 8.98
CA LYS A 94 4.79 -31.78 9.61
C LYS A 94 4.64 -31.40 11.08
N SER A 95 3.41 -31.22 11.53
CA SER A 95 3.03 -31.01 12.94
C SER A 95 1.86 -31.92 13.29
N GLY A 96 2.14 -33.06 13.91
CA GLY A 96 1.12 -34.10 14.11
C GLY A 96 0.57 -34.63 12.78
N ALA A 97 -0.74 -34.50 12.56
CA ALA A 97 -1.39 -34.90 11.30
C ALA A 97 -1.33 -33.82 10.20
N PHE A 98 -0.91 -32.62 10.55
CA PHE A 98 -0.80 -31.49 9.62
C PHE A 98 0.51 -31.54 8.86
N ILE A 99 0.47 -31.20 7.58
CA ILE A 99 1.66 -31.03 6.72
C ILE A 99 1.45 -29.82 5.84
N ASP A 100 2.51 -29.04 5.63
CA ASP A 100 2.45 -27.84 4.82
C ASP A 100 3.74 -27.65 4.02
N LEU A 101 3.60 -27.11 2.81
CA LEU A 101 4.71 -26.76 1.92
C LEU A 101 5.31 -25.44 2.41
N CYS A 102 6.53 -25.49 2.94
CA CYS A 102 7.22 -24.31 3.45
C CYS A 102 8.74 -24.52 3.41
N ARG A 103 9.49 -23.46 3.10
CA ARG A 103 10.96 -23.46 3.15
C ARG A 103 11.48 -23.42 4.60
N GLY A 104 10.77 -22.71 5.47
CA GLY A 104 11.16 -22.44 6.86
C GLY A 104 12.31 -21.44 6.99
N PRO A 105 13.06 -21.44 8.12
CA PRO A 105 13.00 -22.42 9.21
C PRO A 105 11.74 -22.29 10.10
N HIS A 106 11.42 -23.36 10.83
CA HIS A 106 10.42 -23.36 11.91
C HIS A 106 11.10 -23.58 13.27
N ILE A 107 10.43 -23.19 14.35
CA ILE A 107 10.78 -23.59 15.72
C ILE A 107 10.67 -25.11 15.91
N ASP A 108 11.33 -25.67 16.92
CA ASP A 108 11.40 -27.13 17.12
C ASP A 108 10.06 -27.80 17.44
N HIS A 109 9.23 -27.13 18.24
CA HIS A 109 7.92 -27.64 18.63
C HIS A 109 6.95 -26.51 18.96
N THR A 110 5.65 -26.81 18.83
CA THR A 110 4.56 -25.85 19.03
C THR A 110 4.54 -25.21 20.43
N GLY A 111 5.05 -25.88 21.46
CA GLY A 111 5.15 -25.34 22.82
C GLY A 111 6.08 -24.11 22.96
N HIS A 112 6.93 -23.82 21.98
CA HIS A 112 7.71 -22.58 21.95
C HIS A 112 6.85 -21.33 21.65
N ILE A 113 5.63 -21.52 21.13
CA ILE A 113 4.70 -20.42 20.85
C ILE A 113 4.01 -19.99 22.15
N LYS A 114 4.49 -18.89 22.75
CA LYS A 114 4.03 -18.44 24.07
C LYS A 114 2.94 -17.36 24.03
N ALA A 115 3.08 -16.39 23.13
CA ALA A 115 2.17 -15.25 23.05
C ALA A 115 1.80 -14.97 21.60
N PHE A 116 0.51 -14.99 21.29
CA PHE A 116 0.00 -14.66 19.96
C PHE A 116 -1.42 -14.09 20.05
N LYS A 117 -1.84 -13.38 19.00
CA LYS A 117 -3.19 -12.84 18.84
C LYS A 117 -3.58 -12.80 17.37
N LEU A 118 -4.81 -13.19 17.04
CA LEU A 118 -5.39 -12.95 15.72
C LEU A 118 -6.04 -11.56 15.71
N LEU A 119 -5.79 -10.79 14.65
CA LEU A 119 -6.11 -9.37 14.60
C LEU A 119 -7.36 -9.08 13.76
N SER A 120 -7.38 -9.55 12.52
CA SER A 120 -8.43 -9.21 11.55
C SER A 120 -8.55 -10.26 10.46
N ILE A 121 -9.68 -10.20 9.75
CA ILE A 121 -9.96 -10.98 8.54
C ILE A 121 -10.07 -9.99 7.39
N ALA A 122 -9.46 -10.31 6.25
CA ALA A 122 -9.53 -9.53 5.03
C ALA A 122 -9.80 -10.45 3.82
N GLY A 123 -10.28 -9.88 2.72
CA GLY A 123 -10.30 -10.57 1.43
C GLY A 123 -8.96 -10.36 0.71
N ALA A 124 -8.46 -11.40 0.06
CA ALA A 124 -7.30 -11.32 -0.82
C ALA A 124 -7.58 -12.13 -2.09
N TYR A 125 -6.98 -11.73 -3.22
CA TYR A 125 -7.01 -12.54 -4.43
C TYR A 125 -5.76 -13.39 -4.53
N TRP A 126 -5.88 -14.60 -5.06
CA TRP A 126 -4.73 -15.47 -5.30
C TRP A 126 -3.72 -14.81 -6.25
N HIS A 127 -2.43 -14.77 -5.87
CA HIS A 127 -1.36 -13.96 -6.47
C HIS A 127 -1.64 -12.44 -6.57
N GLY A 128 -2.64 -11.92 -5.88
CA GLY A 128 -3.07 -10.52 -5.99
C GLY A 128 -3.74 -10.18 -7.33
N ILE A 129 -4.15 -11.20 -8.10
CA ILE A 129 -4.78 -11.04 -9.41
C ILE A 129 -6.30 -11.08 -9.24
N GLU A 130 -6.99 -9.98 -9.53
CA GLU A 130 -8.44 -9.81 -9.29
C GLU A 130 -9.34 -10.82 -10.02
N THR A 131 -8.86 -11.43 -11.12
CA THR A 131 -9.58 -12.48 -11.85
C THR A 131 -9.48 -13.85 -11.20
N ASN A 132 -8.58 -14.03 -10.24
CA ASN A 132 -8.39 -15.30 -9.55
C ASN A 132 -9.40 -15.48 -8.39
N PRO A 133 -9.52 -16.70 -7.82
CA PRO A 133 -10.41 -16.91 -6.68
C PRO A 133 -10.11 -15.97 -5.50
N MET A 134 -11.18 -15.46 -4.90
CA MET A 134 -11.10 -14.67 -3.66
C MET A 134 -10.88 -15.60 -2.47
N MET A 135 -9.85 -15.32 -1.68
CA MET A 135 -9.47 -16.03 -0.47
C MET A 135 -9.75 -15.17 0.76
N GLN A 136 -9.88 -15.83 1.90
CA GLN A 136 -10.06 -15.21 3.20
C GLN A 136 -8.73 -15.21 3.94
N ARG A 137 -8.17 -14.03 4.16
CA ARG A 137 -6.89 -13.80 4.82
C ARG A 137 -7.10 -13.53 6.30
N ILE A 138 -6.47 -14.32 7.16
CA ILE A 138 -6.43 -14.05 8.61
C ILE A 138 -5.08 -13.43 8.96
N TYR A 139 -5.09 -12.26 9.60
CA TYR A 139 -3.89 -11.62 10.14
C TYR A 139 -3.69 -11.99 11.62
N GLY A 140 -2.43 -12.17 12.02
CA GLY A 140 -2.06 -12.42 13.40
C GLY A 140 -0.66 -11.93 13.74
N VAL A 141 -0.38 -11.86 15.04
CA VAL A 141 0.90 -11.49 15.61
C VAL A 141 1.35 -12.54 16.61
N ALA A 142 2.66 -12.74 16.74
CA ALA A 142 3.26 -13.62 17.73
C ALA A 142 4.52 -12.96 18.31
N PHE A 143 4.73 -13.16 19.61
CA PHE A 143 5.86 -12.61 20.38
C PHE A 143 6.44 -13.69 21.30
N GLU A 144 7.69 -13.49 21.71
CA GLU A 144 8.37 -14.41 22.62
C GLU A 144 7.72 -14.43 24.01
N ASN A 145 7.14 -13.32 24.45
CA ASN A 145 6.53 -13.19 25.76
C ASN A 145 5.21 -12.38 25.72
N LYS A 146 4.43 -12.50 26.79
CA LYS A 146 3.11 -11.86 26.91
C LYS A 146 3.19 -10.34 27.11
N ALA A 147 4.31 -9.83 27.65
CA ALA A 147 4.48 -8.40 27.89
C ALA A 147 4.65 -7.65 26.57
N ASP A 148 5.46 -8.18 25.65
CA ASP A 148 5.66 -7.61 24.32
C ASP A 148 4.37 -7.65 23.50
N LEU A 149 3.62 -8.77 23.55
CA LEU A 149 2.30 -8.85 22.93
C LEU A 149 1.35 -7.79 23.50
N ALA A 150 1.31 -7.61 24.83
CA ALA A 150 0.43 -6.63 25.44
C ALA A 150 0.82 -5.19 25.05
N SER A 151 2.12 -4.88 25.03
CA SER A 151 2.66 -3.59 24.58
C SER A 151 2.29 -3.33 23.11
N HIS A 152 2.49 -4.31 22.23
CA HIS A 152 2.14 -4.22 20.81
C HIS A 152 0.64 -3.99 20.62
N LEU A 153 -0.22 -4.75 21.30
CA LEU A 153 -1.67 -4.58 21.22
C LEU A 153 -2.12 -3.21 21.75
N ASN A 154 -1.49 -2.70 22.81
CA ASN A 154 -1.78 -1.36 23.32
C ASN A 154 -1.42 -0.29 22.28
N ASN A 155 -0.23 -0.38 21.66
CA ASN A 155 0.19 0.54 20.61
C ASN A 155 -0.73 0.45 19.39
N PHE A 156 -1.17 -0.74 19.02
CA PHE A 156 -2.12 -0.97 17.92
C PHE A 156 -3.48 -0.32 18.19
N GLU A 157 -4.01 -0.44 19.41
CA GLU A 157 -5.27 0.22 19.80
C GLU A 157 -5.10 1.76 19.87
N GLU A 158 -3.97 2.25 20.35
CA GLU A 158 -3.64 3.67 20.33
C GLU A 158 -3.53 4.22 18.89
N ALA A 159 -2.94 3.47 17.97
CA ALA A 159 -2.88 3.82 16.55
C ALA A 159 -4.27 3.86 15.92
N LYS A 160 -5.15 2.88 16.21
CA LYS A 160 -6.55 2.88 15.74
C LYS A 160 -7.35 4.09 16.21
N LYS A 161 -7.10 4.59 17.43
CA LYS A 161 -7.73 5.81 17.94
C LYS A 161 -7.31 7.06 17.17
N ARG A 162 -6.11 7.05 16.59
CA ARG A 162 -5.53 8.16 15.81
C ARG A 162 -5.70 8.00 14.30
N ASP A 163 -6.44 6.98 13.86
CA ASP A 163 -6.75 6.77 12.46
C ASP A 163 -7.55 7.97 11.90
N HIS A 164 -7.03 8.62 10.86
CA HIS A 164 -7.65 9.80 10.26
C HIS A 164 -9.02 9.52 9.66
N ARG A 165 -9.37 8.27 9.34
CA ARG A 165 -10.71 7.89 8.85
C ARG A 165 -11.72 7.89 10.00
N LYS A 166 -11.29 7.44 11.18
CA LYS A 166 -12.10 7.50 12.40
C LYS A 166 -12.27 8.94 12.84
N LEU A 167 -11.16 9.66 13.01
CA LEU A 167 -11.17 11.07 13.41
C LEU A 167 -11.89 11.95 12.39
N GLY A 168 -11.69 11.70 11.10
CA GLY A 168 -12.35 12.44 10.03
C GLY A 168 -13.87 12.39 10.11
N LYS A 169 -14.42 11.22 10.47
CA LYS A 169 -15.85 11.04 10.72
C LYS A 169 -16.28 11.67 12.05
N GLU A 170 -15.56 11.40 13.15
CA GLU A 170 -15.91 11.90 14.49
C GLU A 170 -15.86 13.44 14.59
N LEU A 171 -14.93 14.07 13.87
CA LEU A 171 -14.71 15.51 13.88
C LEU A 171 -15.43 16.24 12.73
N ASP A 172 -16.13 15.52 11.86
CA ASP A 172 -16.84 16.08 10.70
C ASP A 172 -15.90 16.84 9.74
N LEU A 173 -14.80 16.19 9.34
CA LEU A 173 -13.77 16.78 8.48
C LEU A 173 -13.95 16.42 7.01
N PHE A 174 -14.27 15.16 6.70
CA PHE A 174 -14.43 14.70 5.33
C PHE A 174 -15.27 13.42 5.25
N SER A 175 -15.75 13.13 4.04
CA SER A 175 -16.42 11.89 3.68
C SER A 175 -15.90 11.36 2.33
N ILE A 176 -16.19 10.09 2.07
CA ILE A 176 -16.04 9.45 0.76
C ILE A 176 -17.37 8.78 0.47
N HIS A 177 -17.95 9.05 -0.70
CA HIS A 177 -19.28 8.58 -1.08
C HIS A 177 -19.16 7.53 -2.19
N GLU A 178 -19.71 6.33 -1.95
CA GLU A 178 -19.70 5.24 -2.94
C GLU A 178 -20.40 5.66 -4.25
N GLU A 179 -21.52 6.38 -4.14
CA GLU A 179 -22.31 6.92 -5.25
C GLU A 179 -21.49 7.84 -6.18
N ALA A 180 -20.49 8.54 -5.63
CA ALA A 180 -19.60 9.42 -6.37
C ALA A 180 -18.32 8.72 -6.87
N GLY A 181 -18.11 7.47 -6.47
CA GLY A 181 -16.90 6.70 -6.74
C GLY A 181 -15.89 6.76 -5.59
N THR A 182 -15.15 5.66 -5.44
CA THR A 182 -14.10 5.53 -4.42
C THR A 182 -12.88 6.37 -4.74
N GLY A 183 -12.19 6.86 -3.72
CA GLY A 183 -10.94 7.62 -3.86
C GLY A 183 -11.12 9.11 -4.18
N PHE A 184 -12.35 9.62 -4.10
CA PHE A 184 -12.67 11.05 -4.22
C PHE A 184 -13.14 11.58 -2.87
N VAL A 185 -12.38 12.53 -2.32
CA VAL A 185 -12.58 13.04 -0.96
C VAL A 185 -13.49 14.26 -1.01
N TYR A 186 -14.53 14.25 -0.18
CA TYR A 186 -15.42 15.37 0.04
C TYR A 186 -15.04 16.04 1.36
N TYR A 187 -14.39 17.19 1.28
CA TYR A 187 -14.05 17.97 2.48
C TYR A 187 -15.29 18.71 3.00
N HIS A 188 -15.62 18.46 4.26
CA HIS A 188 -16.68 19.17 4.97
C HIS A 188 -16.18 20.56 5.41
N PRO A 189 -17.03 21.48 5.89
CA PRO A 189 -16.61 22.86 6.21
C PRO A 189 -15.38 22.94 7.13
N LYS A 190 -15.28 22.08 8.15
CA LYS A 190 -14.12 22.05 9.06
C LYS A 190 -12.86 21.53 8.38
N GLY A 191 -12.95 20.41 7.66
CA GLY A 191 -11.80 19.86 6.93
C GLY A 191 -11.33 20.78 5.80
N ALA A 192 -12.27 21.41 5.10
CA ALA A 192 -11.99 22.42 4.08
C ALA A 192 -11.28 23.65 4.69
N MET A 193 -11.66 24.07 5.90
CA MET A 193 -10.96 25.16 6.60
C MET A 193 -9.52 24.76 6.99
N VAL A 194 -9.30 23.56 7.52
CA VAL A 194 -7.96 23.05 7.82
C VAL A 194 -7.10 23.04 6.56
N LYS A 195 -7.63 22.49 5.47
CA LYS A 195 -6.98 22.48 4.16
C LYS A 195 -6.63 23.90 3.70
N ASN A 196 -7.58 24.84 3.78
CA ASN A 196 -7.36 26.23 3.37
C ASN A 196 -6.27 26.93 4.19
N ILE A 197 -6.17 26.67 5.50
CA ILE A 197 -5.11 27.22 6.35
C ILE A 197 -3.74 26.73 5.85
N ILE A 198 -3.60 25.43 5.61
CA ILE A 198 -2.36 24.82 5.12
C ILE A 198 -2.00 25.37 3.74
N GLU A 199 -2.97 25.43 2.83
CA GLU A 199 -2.79 25.95 1.47
C GLU A 199 -2.39 27.43 1.46
N SER A 200 -2.97 28.25 2.33
CA SER A 200 -2.64 29.67 2.44
C SER A 200 -1.22 29.86 2.97
N PHE A 201 -0.84 29.11 4.00
CA PHE A 201 0.53 29.08 4.52
C PHE A 201 1.54 28.70 3.42
N LEU A 202 1.29 27.61 2.70
CA LEU A 202 2.18 27.17 1.62
C LEU A 202 2.32 28.21 0.50
N LYS A 203 1.22 28.87 0.11
CA LYS A 203 1.25 29.98 -0.87
C LYS A 203 2.14 31.11 -0.38
N GLU A 204 1.95 31.58 0.85
CA GLU A 204 2.75 32.66 1.42
C GLU A 204 4.24 32.30 1.47
N GLU A 205 4.57 31.09 1.88
CA GLU A 205 5.96 30.62 1.95
C GLU A 205 6.62 30.47 0.58
N ASN A 206 5.87 30.04 -0.44
CA ASN A 206 6.34 29.99 -1.83
C ASN A 206 6.58 31.40 -2.40
N LEU A 207 5.68 32.36 -2.15
CA LEU A 207 5.86 33.76 -2.58
C LEU A 207 7.11 34.39 -1.98
N LYS A 208 7.37 34.18 -0.67
CA LYS A 208 8.58 34.67 0.01
C LYS A 208 9.88 34.16 -0.64
N ARG A 209 9.82 32.99 -1.30
CA ARG A 209 10.96 32.33 -1.95
C ARG A 209 11.02 32.59 -3.47
N GLY A 210 10.18 33.50 -3.98
CA GLY A 210 10.21 33.92 -5.37
C GLY A 210 9.61 32.91 -6.34
N TYR A 211 8.68 32.06 -5.88
CA TYR A 211 7.85 31.26 -6.77
C TYR A 211 6.72 32.10 -7.36
N GLU A 212 6.51 31.95 -8.66
CA GLU A 212 5.42 32.56 -9.41
C GLU A 212 4.25 31.59 -9.52
N PHE A 213 3.06 32.05 -9.19
CA PHE A 213 1.87 31.21 -9.24
C PHE A 213 1.39 31.01 -10.67
N VAL A 214 1.12 29.76 -11.00
CA VAL A 214 0.50 29.35 -12.26
C VAL A 214 -0.72 28.48 -11.98
N SER A 215 -1.58 28.34 -12.99
CA SER A 215 -2.71 27.42 -12.96
C SER A 215 -2.89 26.83 -14.36
N ILE A 216 -3.02 25.51 -14.44
CA ILE A 216 -3.17 24.79 -15.70
C ILE A 216 -4.49 24.01 -15.74
N PRO A 217 -5.07 23.78 -16.93
CA PRO A 217 -6.25 22.93 -17.08
C PRO A 217 -6.05 21.51 -16.56
N HIS A 218 -7.13 20.82 -16.19
CA HIS A 218 -7.09 19.43 -15.74
C HIS A 218 -7.10 18.41 -16.89
N ILE A 219 -7.44 18.83 -18.10
CA ILE A 219 -7.60 17.95 -19.25
C ILE A 219 -6.70 18.46 -20.37
N ALA A 220 -5.97 17.56 -21.03
CA ALA A 220 -5.11 17.89 -22.16
C ALA A 220 -5.10 16.74 -23.19
N LYS A 221 -4.85 17.09 -24.46
CA LYS A 221 -4.73 16.11 -25.55
C LYS A 221 -3.67 15.07 -25.25
N ILE A 222 -3.90 13.83 -25.70
CA ILE A 222 -2.96 12.72 -25.51
C ILE A 222 -1.55 13.03 -26.03
N ASP A 223 -1.43 13.83 -27.10
CA ASP A 223 -0.16 14.23 -27.71
C ASP A 223 0.79 14.94 -26.75
N LEU A 224 0.26 15.73 -25.80
CA LEU A 224 1.08 16.39 -24.79
C LEU A 224 1.76 15.34 -23.89
N TRP A 225 1.02 14.30 -23.52
CA TRP A 225 1.50 13.22 -22.66
C TRP A 225 2.46 12.29 -23.41
N ASN A 226 2.20 12.01 -24.68
CA ASN A 226 3.13 11.33 -25.58
C ASN A 226 4.46 12.08 -25.68
N THR A 227 4.40 13.40 -25.93
CA THR A 227 5.59 14.25 -26.03
C THR A 227 6.40 14.26 -24.73
N SER A 228 5.71 14.27 -23.58
CA SER A 228 6.35 14.25 -22.27
C SER A 228 6.87 12.86 -21.84
N GLY A 229 6.56 11.80 -22.59
CA GLY A 229 6.91 10.41 -22.26
C GLY A 229 6.03 9.72 -21.21
N HIS A 230 5.07 10.43 -20.60
CA HIS A 230 4.25 9.88 -19.51
C HIS A 230 3.33 8.75 -19.98
N THR A 231 2.89 8.74 -21.24
CA THR A 231 2.08 7.63 -21.76
C THR A 231 2.83 6.30 -21.84
N ASN A 232 4.16 6.28 -21.80
CA ASN A 232 4.91 5.02 -21.77
C ASN A 232 5.00 4.44 -20.35
N TYR A 233 5.16 5.30 -19.34
CA TYR A 233 5.42 4.86 -17.97
C TYR A 233 4.19 4.89 -17.06
N TYR A 234 3.21 5.75 -17.37
CA TYR A 234 2.09 6.07 -16.49
C TYR A 234 0.72 5.68 -17.06
N LYS A 235 0.66 5.04 -18.24
CA LYS A 235 -0.59 4.73 -18.96
C LYS A 235 -1.63 4.05 -18.09
N GLU A 236 -1.21 3.05 -17.33
CA GLU A 236 -2.10 2.26 -16.47
C GLU A 236 -2.71 3.08 -15.34
N ASN A 237 -2.07 4.19 -14.97
CA ASN A 237 -2.49 5.10 -13.91
C ASN A 237 -3.20 6.36 -14.44
N MET A 238 -3.56 6.41 -15.72
CA MET A 238 -4.15 7.59 -16.37
C MET A 238 -5.63 7.40 -16.69
N TYR A 239 -6.42 8.48 -16.59
CA TYR A 239 -7.80 8.51 -17.05
C TYR A 239 -7.87 9.06 -18.47
N PHE A 240 -8.45 8.29 -19.38
CA PHE A 240 -8.64 8.65 -20.78
C PHE A 240 -10.11 9.00 -21.05
N MET A 241 -10.32 9.95 -21.95
CA MET A 241 -11.65 10.33 -22.43
C MET A 241 -11.57 10.75 -23.90
N GLU A 242 -12.66 10.51 -24.63
CA GLU A 242 -12.80 10.97 -26.02
C GLU A 242 -13.61 12.27 -26.04
N ILE A 243 -13.11 13.28 -26.73
CA ILE A 243 -13.81 14.54 -26.99
C ILE A 243 -13.63 14.87 -28.47
N ASP A 244 -14.72 15.01 -29.21
CA ASP A 244 -14.70 15.32 -30.65
C ASP A 244 -13.80 14.38 -31.46
N GLN A 245 -13.89 13.06 -31.21
CA GLN A 245 -13.07 12.02 -31.85
C GLN A 245 -11.55 12.18 -31.62
N GLN A 246 -11.17 12.88 -30.55
CA GLN A 246 -9.78 13.02 -30.12
C GLN A 246 -9.61 12.50 -28.69
N ASP A 247 -8.49 11.84 -28.46
CA ASP A 247 -8.13 11.34 -27.13
C ASP A 247 -7.60 12.48 -26.25
N TYR A 248 -8.23 12.63 -25.10
CA TYR A 248 -7.82 13.49 -24.02
C TYR A 248 -7.53 12.67 -22.77
N VAL A 249 -6.76 13.28 -21.89
CA VAL A 249 -6.35 12.68 -20.63
C VAL A 249 -6.58 13.68 -19.51
N VAL A 250 -7.13 13.19 -18.39
CA VAL A 250 -7.15 13.96 -17.14
C VAL A 250 -5.76 13.91 -16.50
N LYS A 251 -5.18 15.07 -16.21
CA LYS A 251 -3.77 15.21 -15.83
C LYS A 251 -3.39 14.33 -14.63
N PRO A 252 -2.41 13.41 -14.75
CA PRO A 252 -1.84 12.69 -13.62
C PRO A 252 -0.73 13.47 -12.90
N MET A 253 -0.21 14.52 -13.52
CA MET A 253 0.92 15.37 -13.10
C MET A 253 0.81 16.77 -13.73
N ASN A 254 1.42 17.80 -13.13
CA ASN A 254 1.32 19.17 -13.64
C ASN A 254 2.46 19.58 -14.58
N CYS A 255 3.57 18.83 -14.58
CA CYS A 255 4.83 19.18 -15.27
C CYS A 255 4.63 19.62 -16.74
N PRO A 256 3.88 18.88 -17.59
CA PRO A 256 3.73 19.26 -19.00
C PRO A 256 3.04 20.61 -19.19
N GLY A 257 2.07 20.96 -18.34
CA GLY A 257 1.40 22.25 -18.39
C GLY A 257 2.32 23.40 -17.97
N HIS A 258 3.14 23.21 -16.92
CA HIS A 258 4.12 24.20 -16.48
C HIS A 258 5.18 24.45 -17.57
N ILE A 259 5.59 23.40 -18.30
CA ILE A 259 6.49 23.51 -19.45
C ILE A 259 5.84 24.32 -20.58
N LEU A 260 4.55 24.11 -20.88
CA LEU A 260 3.86 24.93 -21.89
C LEU A 260 3.83 26.42 -21.51
N ILE A 261 3.61 26.73 -20.23
CA ILE A 261 3.70 28.10 -19.72
C ILE A 261 5.13 28.63 -19.88
N TYR A 262 6.16 27.86 -19.52
CA TYR A 262 7.56 28.26 -19.71
C TYR A 262 7.90 28.58 -21.17
N LYS A 263 7.39 27.76 -22.11
CA LYS A 263 7.59 27.91 -23.56
C LYS A 263 6.86 29.12 -24.18
N ARG A 264 5.93 29.76 -23.46
CA ARG A 264 5.10 30.86 -24.01
C ARG A 264 5.90 32.05 -24.52
N LYS A 265 7.11 32.27 -23.97
CA LYS A 265 8.01 33.36 -24.34
C LYS A 265 9.45 32.88 -24.40
N LEU A 266 10.28 33.63 -25.10
CA LEU A 266 11.74 33.45 -25.05
C LEU A 266 12.24 33.89 -23.67
N ASN A 267 13.05 33.05 -23.03
CA ASN A 267 13.67 33.33 -21.74
C ASN A 267 15.17 33.56 -21.93
N SER A 268 15.70 34.63 -21.35
CA SER A 268 17.14 34.89 -21.31
C SER A 268 17.78 34.06 -20.20
N TYR A 269 19.08 33.75 -20.33
CA TYR A 269 19.84 33.13 -19.24
C TYR A 269 19.82 33.97 -17.95
N ARG A 270 19.59 35.29 -18.08
CA ARG A 270 19.47 36.26 -16.97
C ARG A 270 18.15 36.15 -16.21
N ASP A 271 17.12 35.60 -16.86
CA ASP A 271 15.79 35.43 -16.24
C ASP A 271 15.73 34.15 -15.38
N LEU A 272 16.77 33.30 -15.43
CA LEU A 272 16.85 32.05 -14.68
C LEU A 272 17.51 32.26 -13.29
N PRO A 273 16.98 31.62 -12.24
CA PRO A 273 15.97 30.56 -12.26
C PRO A 273 14.53 31.10 -12.31
N VAL A 274 13.67 30.42 -13.07
CA VAL A 274 12.21 30.63 -13.07
C VAL A 274 11.57 29.53 -12.23
N ARG A 275 10.70 29.89 -11.29
CA ARG A 275 10.07 28.95 -10.36
C ARG A 275 8.56 29.06 -10.46
N TYR A 276 7.90 28.03 -10.96
CA TYR A 276 6.45 27.97 -10.96
C TYR A 276 5.92 27.15 -9.80
N PHE A 277 4.86 27.62 -9.18
CA PHE A 277 4.14 26.91 -8.12
C PHE A 277 2.65 26.84 -8.47
N GLU A 278 2.04 25.69 -8.22
CA GLU A 278 0.61 25.46 -8.35
C GLU A 278 0.16 24.50 -7.25
N LEU A 279 -0.94 24.83 -6.56
CA LEU A 279 -1.71 23.80 -5.85
C LEU A 279 -2.47 22.95 -6.88
N GLY A 280 -1.72 22.07 -7.54
CA GLY A 280 -2.12 21.38 -8.76
C GLY A 280 -2.90 20.11 -8.45
N THR A 281 -4.21 20.15 -8.69
CA THR A 281 -5.08 18.98 -8.54
C THR A 281 -4.95 18.03 -9.73
N VAL A 282 -4.50 16.81 -9.43
CA VAL A 282 -4.24 15.74 -10.40
C VAL A 282 -5.10 14.52 -10.09
N TYR A 283 -5.20 13.63 -11.09
CA TYR A 283 -5.99 12.42 -11.00
C TYR A 283 -5.18 11.21 -11.45
N ARG A 284 -5.13 10.16 -10.62
CA ARG A 284 -4.42 8.91 -10.91
C ARG A 284 -5.35 7.73 -10.74
N TYR A 285 -5.34 6.83 -11.72
CA TYR A 285 -6.10 5.58 -11.69
C TYR A 285 -5.46 4.60 -10.71
N GLU A 286 -5.73 4.79 -9.42
CA GLU A 286 -5.36 3.84 -8.38
C GLU A 286 -6.39 2.71 -8.33
N LYS A 287 -5.93 1.46 -8.18
CA LYS A 287 -6.84 0.30 -8.00
C LYS A 287 -7.72 0.51 -6.77
N SER A 288 -8.99 0.11 -6.84
CA SER A 288 -9.94 0.33 -5.74
C SER A 288 -9.46 -0.30 -4.42
N GLY A 289 -8.83 -1.47 -4.48
CA GLY A 289 -8.33 -2.19 -3.32
C GLY A 289 -7.14 -1.55 -2.59
N VAL A 290 -6.46 -0.56 -3.21
CA VAL A 290 -5.32 0.14 -2.57
C VAL A 290 -5.70 1.50 -1.99
N LEU A 291 -6.94 1.96 -2.19
CA LEU A 291 -7.42 3.25 -1.69
C LEU A 291 -7.53 3.25 -0.17
N HIS A 292 -7.10 4.33 0.48
CA HIS A 292 -7.05 4.40 1.93
C HIS A 292 -7.27 5.81 2.49
N GLY A 293 -8.54 6.13 2.80
CA GLY A 293 -8.92 7.42 3.40
C GLY A 293 -8.34 8.60 2.62
N LEU A 294 -7.57 9.47 3.29
CA LEU A 294 -6.81 10.56 2.65
C LEU A 294 -5.39 10.21 2.20
N LEU A 295 -4.84 9.05 2.60
CA LEU A 295 -3.42 8.70 2.33
C LEU A 295 -3.20 8.22 0.89
N ARG A 296 -4.18 7.51 0.32
CA ARG A 296 -4.13 7.03 -1.06
C ARG A 296 -5.48 7.19 -1.72
N VAL A 297 -5.55 8.13 -2.66
CA VAL A 297 -6.77 8.63 -3.30
C VAL A 297 -6.56 8.77 -4.80
N ARG A 298 -7.64 8.86 -5.57
CA ARG A 298 -7.60 9.03 -7.03
C ARG A 298 -7.52 10.49 -7.45
N GLY A 299 -8.13 11.40 -6.69
CA GLY A 299 -8.04 12.84 -6.90
C GLY A 299 -7.38 13.52 -5.71
N PHE A 300 -6.32 14.29 -5.95
CA PHE A 300 -5.59 14.99 -4.90
C PHE A 300 -4.91 16.26 -5.44
N THR A 301 -4.65 17.19 -4.53
CA THR A 301 -3.95 18.45 -4.81
C THR A 301 -2.54 18.35 -4.24
N GLN A 302 -1.55 18.57 -5.09
CA GLN A 302 -0.15 18.65 -4.69
C GLN A 302 0.25 20.12 -4.57
N ASP A 303 1.13 20.42 -3.62
CA ASP A 303 1.91 21.66 -3.54
C ASP A 303 3.07 21.63 -4.55
N ASP A 304 2.69 21.48 -5.82
CA ASP A 304 3.61 21.16 -6.90
C ASP A 304 4.37 22.40 -7.41
N ALA A 305 5.64 22.20 -7.75
CA ALA A 305 6.48 23.27 -8.25
C ALA A 305 7.51 22.78 -9.26
N HIS A 306 7.78 23.60 -10.28
CA HIS A 306 8.77 23.32 -11.31
C HIS A 306 9.76 24.47 -11.42
N ILE A 307 11.02 24.17 -11.20
CA ILE A 307 12.13 25.13 -11.30
C ILE A 307 12.87 24.91 -12.61
N PHE A 308 12.87 25.94 -13.46
CA PHE A 308 13.68 26.00 -14.67
C PHE A 308 14.95 26.79 -14.34
N CYS A 309 16.09 26.12 -14.36
CA CYS A 309 17.38 26.73 -14.01
C CYS A 309 18.47 26.31 -14.99
N ARG A 310 19.61 27.01 -14.94
CA ARG A 310 20.81 26.58 -15.64
C ARG A 310 21.52 25.47 -14.86
N ILE A 311 22.34 24.69 -15.55
CA ILE A 311 23.12 23.61 -14.93
C ILE A 311 24.00 24.15 -13.80
N ASP A 312 24.60 25.33 -13.94
CA ASP A 312 25.43 25.97 -12.90
C ASP A 312 24.63 26.40 -11.65
N GLN A 313 23.31 26.48 -11.74
CA GLN A 313 22.43 26.85 -10.62
C GLN A 313 21.82 25.64 -9.91
N LEU A 314 21.92 24.44 -10.50
CA LEU A 314 21.19 23.24 -10.06
C LEU A 314 21.44 22.88 -8.59
N GLU A 315 22.72 22.84 -8.18
CA GLU A 315 23.09 22.52 -6.80
C GLU A 315 22.47 23.49 -5.80
N LYS A 316 22.55 24.79 -6.09
CA LYS A 316 21.97 25.83 -5.24
C LYS A 316 20.45 25.69 -5.14
N GLU A 317 19.75 25.48 -6.26
CA GLU A 317 18.29 25.31 -6.24
C GLU A 317 17.86 24.06 -5.47
N ILE A 318 18.61 22.95 -5.56
CA ILE A 318 18.34 21.75 -4.75
C ILE A 318 18.52 22.04 -3.26
N LEU A 319 19.60 22.72 -2.86
CA LEU A 319 19.85 23.06 -1.46
C LEU A 319 18.77 24.01 -0.91
N ASP A 320 18.37 25.03 -1.68
CA ASP A 320 17.32 25.98 -1.32
C ASP A 320 15.97 25.25 -1.10
N VAL A 321 15.65 24.26 -1.95
CA VAL A 321 14.44 23.42 -1.79
C VAL A 321 14.54 22.54 -0.55
N LEU A 322 15.69 21.91 -0.28
CA LEU A 322 15.87 21.07 0.91
C LEU A 322 15.78 21.90 2.21
N GLU A 323 16.31 23.11 2.21
CA GLU A 323 16.15 24.04 3.33
C GLU A 323 14.67 24.40 3.53
N PHE A 324 13.94 24.64 2.43
CA PHE A 324 12.51 24.91 2.50
C PHE A 324 11.73 23.71 3.07
N VAL A 325 11.99 22.48 2.61
CA VAL A 325 11.37 21.27 3.15
C VAL A 325 11.66 21.14 4.65
N ASN A 326 12.92 21.34 5.08
CA ASN A 326 13.30 21.30 6.49
C ASN A 326 12.55 22.34 7.33
N TYR A 327 12.37 23.56 6.80
CA TYR A 327 11.58 24.59 7.45
C TYR A 327 10.11 24.16 7.62
N ILE A 328 9.49 23.63 6.57
CA ILE A 328 8.09 23.14 6.63
C ILE A 328 7.95 22.02 7.66
N MET A 329 8.84 21.01 7.64
CA MET A 329 8.79 19.90 8.59
C MET A 329 8.91 20.38 10.05
N LYS A 330 9.79 21.36 10.32
CA LYS A 330 9.94 21.98 11.65
C LYS A 330 8.68 22.74 12.09
N VAL A 331 8.04 23.49 11.20
CA VAL A 331 6.80 24.23 11.51
C VAL A 331 5.69 23.28 11.94
N PHE A 332 5.57 22.12 11.29
CA PHE A 332 4.58 21.11 11.65
C PHE A 332 5.04 20.11 12.73
N GLY A 333 6.29 20.21 13.20
CA GLY A 333 6.85 19.34 14.23
C GLY A 333 7.06 17.89 13.77
N PHE A 334 7.32 17.66 12.48
CA PHE A 334 7.56 16.33 11.93
C PHE A 334 9.05 15.98 11.91
N GLU A 335 9.37 14.78 12.39
CA GLU A 335 10.65 14.11 12.13
C GLU A 335 10.56 13.37 10.79
N TYR A 336 11.67 13.33 10.03
CA TYR A 336 11.69 12.73 8.70
C TYR A 336 13.06 12.12 8.36
N GLU A 337 13.04 11.17 7.44
CA GLU A 337 14.23 10.56 6.84
C GLU A 337 14.35 10.97 5.37
N VAL A 338 15.58 10.97 4.84
CA VAL A 338 15.86 11.33 3.44
C VAL A 338 16.38 10.10 2.70
N ASN A 339 15.74 9.78 1.58
CA ASN A 339 16.14 8.70 0.69
C ASN A 339 16.46 9.27 -0.70
N LEU A 340 17.54 8.79 -1.32
CA LEU A 340 17.91 9.14 -2.70
C LEU A 340 17.53 8.00 -3.64
N SER A 341 16.52 8.21 -4.48
CA SER A 341 16.15 7.26 -5.52
C SER A 341 17.07 7.40 -6.73
N THR A 342 17.82 6.33 -7.03
CA THR A 342 18.66 6.24 -8.24
C THR A 342 17.89 5.62 -9.41
N ARG A 343 18.50 5.61 -10.60
CA ARG A 343 17.92 4.98 -11.79
C ARG A 343 17.48 3.53 -11.46
N PRO A 344 16.23 3.14 -11.76
CA PRO A 344 15.78 1.76 -11.58
C PRO A 344 16.56 0.81 -12.52
N GLU A 345 16.80 -0.42 -12.06
CA GLU A 345 17.45 -1.48 -12.84
C GLU A 345 16.61 -1.95 -14.04
#